data_AF-A0A7V9MHM7-F1
#
_entry.id   AF-A0A7V9MHM7-F1
#
_cell.length_a   1.000
_cell.length_b   1.000
_cell.length_c   1.000
_cell.angle_alpha   90.00
_cell.angle_beta   90.00
_cell.angle_gamma   90.00
#
_symmetry.space_group_name_H-M   'P 1'
#
loop_
_entity.id
_entity.type
_entity.pdbx_description
1 polymer ?
#
loop_
_entity_poly.entity_id
_entity_poly.type
_entity_poly.pdbx_seq_one_letter_code
_entity_poly.pdbx_strand_id
1 'polypeptide(L)' 'MSATATEIQHLISGEPAPAATGETFETRDPHDDSVVARVARGGAE' A
#
# COMPACT_ATOMS: atom_id res chain seq x y z
N MET A 1 -16.02 15.28 -0.44
CA MET A 1 -15.79 13.99 -1.12
C MET A 1 -14.73 13.26 -0.32
N SER A 2 -15.02 12.05 0.19
CA SER A 2 -14.00 11.24 0.88
C SER A 2 -13.14 10.59 -0.21
N ALA A 3 -11.89 11.02 -0.36
CA ALA A 3 -10.95 10.33 -1.25
C ALA A 3 -10.60 9.00 -0.59
N THR A 4 -10.97 7.88 -1.21
CA THR A 4 -10.49 6.56 -0.80
C THR A 4 -8.98 6.49 -1.04
N ALA A 5 -8.21 6.13 -0.02
CA ALA A 5 -6.77 5.95 -0.13
C ALA A 5 -6.43 4.95 -1.26
N THR A 6 -5.35 5.22 -1.98
CA THR A 6 -4.94 4.36 -3.11
C THR A 6 -4.31 3.07 -2.58
N GLU A 7 -4.71 1.92 -3.11
CA GLU A 7 -4.08 0.63 -2.81
C GLU A 7 -2.88 0.40 -3.75
N ILE A 8 -1.70 0.14 -3.19
CA ILE A 8 -0.46 -0.13 -3.93
C ILE A 8 -0.01 -1.57 -3.68
N GLN A 9 0.10 -2.35 -4.75
CA GLN A 9 0.51 -3.75 -4.72
C GLN A 9 1.99 -3.90 -5.10
N HIS A 10 2.57 -5.09 -4.85
CA HIS A 10 3.87 -5.43 -5.40
C HIS A 10 3.78 -5.60 -6.91
N LEU A 11 4.89 -5.38 -7.61
CA LEU A 11 5.04 -5.72 -9.02
C LEU A 11 5.98 -6.92 -9.14
N ILE A 12 5.43 -8.10 -9.35
CA ILE A 12 6.18 -9.36 -9.41
C ILE A 12 6.02 -9.93 -10.82
N SER A 13 7.14 -10.08 -11.52
CA SER A 13 7.16 -10.57 -12.91
C SER A 13 6.29 -9.75 -13.88
N GLY A 14 6.16 -8.44 -13.62
CA GLY A 14 5.33 -7.53 -14.42
C GLY A 14 3.86 -7.49 -14.03
N GLU A 15 3.42 -8.33 -13.09
CA GLU A 15 2.03 -8.40 -12.65
C GLU A 15 1.86 -7.85 -11.23
N PRO A 16 0.74 -7.15 -10.94
CA PRO A 16 0.39 -6.76 -9.58
C PRO A 16 0.12 -7.98 -8.70
N ALA A 17 0.70 -8.01 -7.50
CA ALA A 17 0.50 -9.08 -6.53
C ALA A 17 0.33 -8.52 -5.10
N PRO A 18 -0.56 -9.11 -4.28
CA PRO A 18 -0.65 -8.74 -2.87
C PRO A 18 0.61 -9.19 -2.11
N ALA A 19 0.78 -8.68 -0.89
CA ALA A 19 1.75 -9.25 0.05
C ALA A 19 1.42 -10.72 0.30
N ALA A 20 2.44 -11.57 0.45
CA ALA A 20 2.26 -13.00 0.75
C ALA A 20 1.45 -13.22 2.04
N THR A 21 1.64 -12.35 3.05
CA THR A 21 0.88 -12.35 4.32
C THR A 21 -0.46 -11.62 4.24
N GLY A 22 -0.72 -10.91 3.13
CA GLY A 22 -1.86 -9.98 3.00
C GLY A 22 -1.72 -8.68 3.81
N GLU A 23 -0.60 -8.46 4.51
CA GLU A 23 -0.40 -7.25 5.29
C GLU A 23 -0.20 -6.00 4.41
N THR A 24 -0.67 -4.87 4.93
CA THR A 24 -0.47 -3.54 4.33
C THR A 24 -0.02 -2.54 5.38
N PHE A 25 0.56 -1.43 4.95
CA PHE A 25 0.83 -0.27 5.82
C PHE A 25 0.39 1.03 5.16
N GLU A 26 0.04 2.02 5.97
CA GLU A 26 -0.37 3.34 5.51
C GLU A 26 0.84 4.19 5.14
N THR A 27 0.74 4.90 4.02
CA THR A 27 1.59 6.04 3.70
C THR A 27 0.81 7.31 4.00
N ARG A 28 1.44 8.24 4.72
CA ARG A 28 0.83 9.46 5.21
C ARG A 28 1.50 10.69 4.60
N ASP A 29 0.71 11.73 4.36
CA ASP A 29 1.21 13.03 3.92
C ASP A 29 1.97 13.70 5.09
N PRO A 30 3.25 14.10 4.92
CA PRO A 30 4.01 14.76 5.97
C PRO A 30 3.49 16.18 6.33
N HIS A 31 2.63 16.79 5.51
CA HIS A 31 2.07 18.12 5.76
C HIS A 31 0.94 18.11 6.79
N ASP A 32 0.11 17.06 6.80
CA ASP A 32 -1.10 16.99 7.65
C ASP A 32 -1.40 15.61 8.26
N ASP A 33 -0.50 14.64 8.08
CA ASP A 33 -0.61 13.25 8.55
C ASP A 33 -1.79 12.46 7.97
N SER A 34 -2.48 12.99 6.95
CA SER A 34 -3.58 12.29 6.29
C SER A 34 -3.08 11.06 5.52
N VAL A 35 -3.89 10.00 5.48
CA VAL A 35 -3.56 8.78 4.74
C VAL A 35 -3.73 9.01 3.24
N VAL A 36 -2.67 8.78 2.47
CA VAL A 36 -2.68 8.95 1.01
C VAL A 36 -2.72 7.61 0.27
N ALA A 37 -2.16 6.55 0.87
CA ALA A 37 -2.15 5.21 0.27
C ALA A 37 -2.03 4.10 1.32
N ARG A 38 -2.44 2.89 0.95
CA ARG A 38 -2.11 1.64 1.65
C ARG A 38 -1.23 0.80 0.73
N VAL A 39 -0.07 0.41 1.22
CA VAL A 39 0.96 -0.28 0.43
C VAL A 39 1.11 -1.71 0.95
N ALA A 40 1.16 -2.68 0.04
CA ALA A 40 1.47 -4.07 0.35
C ALA A 40 2.80 -4.15 1.12
N ARG A 41 2.80 -4.83 2.26
CA ARG A 41 3.96 -4.97 3.12
C ARG A 41 4.88 -6.07 2.57
N GLY A 42 6.04 -5.68 2.07
CA GLY A 42 7.05 -6.63 1.62
C GLY A 42 7.61 -7.44 2.80
N GLY A 43 7.79 -8.73 2.59
CA GLY A 43 8.41 -9.65 3.54
C GLY A 43 9.13 -10.79 2.83
N ALA A 44 9.78 -11.65 3.61
CA ALA A 44 10.66 -12.72 3.11
C ALA A 44 10.05 -14.13 3.24
N GLU A 45 8.78 -14.22 3.62
CA GLU A 45 8.05 -15.49 3.82
C GLU A 45 7.66 -16.21 2.52
#